data_AF-A0A6V7V329-F1
#
_entry.id   AF-A0A6V7V329-F1
#
_cell.length_a   1.000
_cell.length_b   1.000
_cell.length_c   1.000
_cell.angle_alpha   90.00
_cell.angle_beta   90.00
_cell.angle_gamma   90.00
#
_symmetry.space_group_name_H-M   'P 1'
#
loop_
_entity.id
_entity.type
_entity.pdbx_description
1 polymer ?
#
loop_
_entity_poly.entity_id
_entity_poly.type
_entity_poly.pdbx_seq_one_letter_code
_entity_poly.pdbx_strand_id
1 'polypeptide(L)'
;MVLLDPSSQGEPVSQLHKCAFQMVDTSGGGAVVAGQESLYLCLSHDKIIQHQAVRIDTNRHQISDGAAWTIISTDKSEYRWAEPLANIGSFARLPITPMPQLHNLNISSLNTETNNGIKSEIPTNIELNGSNFSPSIRVWIGATPTETIFCSSERLNCSIPFLNLICSDLGFNTETAILANSNNGNEKLDVPILLVREEDSVVFPTSLSFTYSLTGHPFTTSGNTKKQQQSGKDNNLLINLETSSNKINNLNRFHPYWNNSENNGDSTGVNN
;
A
#
# COMPACT_ATOMS: atom_id res chain seq x y z
N MET A 1 21.62 9.05 -35.42
CA MET A 1 20.59 9.31 -36.45
C MET A 1 19.34 8.55 -36.06
N VAL A 2 18.18 9.20 -36.11
CA VAL A 2 16.86 8.59 -35.86
C VAL A 2 16.22 8.29 -37.21
N LEU A 3 15.61 7.11 -37.32
CA LEU A 3 14.80 6.71 -38.47
C LEU A 3 13.32 6.93 -38.09
N LEU A 4 12.59 7.66 -38.92
CA LEU A 4 11.17 7.96 -38.79
C LEU A 4 10.36 7.19 -39.83
N ASP A 5 10.84 6.01 -40.19
CA ASP A 5 10.25 5.22 -41.27
C ASP A 5 8.81 4.81 -40.91
N PRO A 6 7.79 5.18 -41.71
CA PRO A 6 6.41 4.75 -41.47
C PRO A 6 6.25 3.23 -41.38
N SER A 7 7.14 2.45 -42.01
CA SER A 7 7.13 0.98 -41.91
C SER A 7 7.59 0.44 -40.57
N SER A 8 8.31 1.26 -39.78
CA SER A 8 8.69 0.93 -38.40
C SER A 8 7.56 1.22 -37.38
N GLN A 9 6.46 1.86 -37.82
CA GLN A 9 5.27 2.04 -36.97
C GLN A 9 4.64 0.68 -36.69
N GLY A 10 4.87 0.15 -35.49
CA GLY A 10 4.30 -1.10 -35.02
C GLY A 10 5.33 -2.16 -34.61
N GLU A 11 6.63 -1.93 -34.85
CA GLU A 11 7.66 -2.82 -34.31
C GLU A 11 7.79 -2.61 -32.79
N PRO A 12 7.64 -3.65 -31.96
CA PRO A 12 7.79 -3.52 -30.52
C PRO A 12 9.25 -3.24 -30.14
N VAL A 13 9.44 -2.32 -29.19
CA VAL A 13 10.77 -2.00 -28.65
C VAL A 13 11.28 -3.18 -27.82
N SER A 14 12.47 -3.67 -28.15
CA SER A 14 13.11 -4.79 -27.45
C SER A 14 14.15 -4.32 -26.42
N GLN A 15 14.56 -5.24 -25.54
CA GLN A 15 15.58 -4.98 -24.54
C GLN A 15 16.89 -4.54 -25.20
N LEU A 16 17.54 -3.55 -24.59
CA LEU A 16 18.82 -2.97 -25.02
C LEU A 16 18.77 -2.30 -26.40
N HIS A 17 17.59 -2.06 -26.98
CA HIS A 17 17.47 -1.24 -28.17
C HIS A 17 17.92 0.20 -27.88
N LYS A 18 18.56 0.80 -28.89
CA LYS A 18 18.82 2.24 -28.93
C LYS A 18 17.61 2.95 -29.50
N CYS A 19 17.06 3.88 -28.74
CA CYS A 19 15.91 4.70 -29.12
C CYS A 19 16.19 6.19 -28.86
N ALA A 20 15.28 7.04 -29.31
CA ALA A 20 15.29 8.47 -29.02
C ALA A 20 13.87 8.90 -28.68
N PHE A 21 13.72 9.85 -27.76
CA PHE A 21 12.41 10.35 -27.33
C PHE A 21 12.18 11.73 -27.91
N GLN A 22 11.26 11.84 -28.85
CA GLN A 22 10.85 13.10 -29.46
C GLN A 22 9.81 13.80 -28.57
N MET A 23 9.93 15.11 -28.40
CA MET A 23 8.94 15.91 -27.71
C MET A 23 7.69 16.07 -28.59
N VAL A 24 6.51 15.92 -28.00
CA VAL A 24 5.21 16.14 -28.66
C VAL A 24 4.62 17.44 -28.12
N ASP A 25 4.23 18.36 -29.00
CA ASP A 25 3.46 19.55 -28.60
C ASP A 25 1.96 19.20 -28.54
N THR A 26 1.36 19.38 -27.36
CA THR A 26 -0.07 19.10 -27.11
C THR A 26 -0.93 20.36 -27.22
N SER A 27 -0.34 21.53 -27.52
CA SER A 27 -1.05 22.82 -27.46
C SER A 27 -1.79 23.23 -28.74
N GLY A 28 -1.52 22.57 -29.88
CA GLY A 28 -2.26 22.75 -31.13
C GLY A 28 -3.03 21.47 -31.49
N GLY A 29 -4.37 21.52 -31.48
CA GLY A 29 -5.25 20.37 -31.75
C GLY A 29 -4.92 19.57 -33.01
N GLY A 30 -4.03 18.57 -32.87
CA GLY A 30 -3.61 17.64 -33.92
C GLY A 30 -2.80 18.24 -35.08
N ALA A 31 -2.63 19.56 -35.13
CA ALA A 31 -1.86 20.24 -36.17
C ALA A 31 -0.48 20.59 -35.65
N VAL A 32 0.49 19.81 -36.05
CA VAL A 32 1.90 19.99 -35.70
C VAL A 32 2.41 21.30 -36.34
N VAL A 33 2.88 22.23 -35.52
CA VAL A 33 3.51 23.47 -36.01
C VAL A 33 4.86 23.11 -36.62
N ALA A 34 4.98 23.29 -37.93
CA ALA A 34 6.19 23.04 -38.70
C ALA A 34 7.38 23.79 -38.06
N GLY A 35 8.30 23.04 -37.45
CA GLY A 35 9.49 23.57 -36.78
C GLY A 35 9.79 22.98 -35.41
N GLN A 36 8.77 22.53 -34.66
CA GLN A 36 8.95 21.85 -33.36
C GLN A 36 9.02 20.32 -33.45
N GLU A 37 8.84 19.77 -34.66
CA GLU A 37 8.95 18.34 -35.03
C GLU A 37 10.33 17.70 -34.81
N SER A 38 11.27 18.35 -34.15
CA SER A 38 12.65 17.86 -34.09
C SER A 38 13.32 18.12 -32.74
N LEU A 39 12.55 18.34 -31.68
CA LEU A 39 13.08 18.40 -30.32
C LEU A 39 13.13 16.99 -29.72
N TYR A 40 14.30 16.62 -29.18
CA TYR A 40 14.53 15.33 -28.54
C TYR A 40 15.01 15.48 -27.10
N LEU A 41 14.65 14.52 -26.25
CA LEU A 41 15.23 14.35 -24.91
C LEU A 41 16.73 14.03 -25.05
N CYS A 42 17.57 14.88 -24.48
CA CYS A 42 19.02 14.76 -24.59
C CYS A 42 19.70 14.95 -23.24
N LEU A 43 20.74 14.16 -22.98
CA LEU A 43 21.67 14.35 -21.88
C LEU A 43 22.85 15.23 -22.31
N SER A 44 23.11 16.31 -21.60
CA SER A 44 24.28 17.17 -21.79
C SER A 44 24.82 17.63 -20.44
N HIS A 45 26.08 17.34 -20.15
CA HIS A 45 26.74 17.71 -18.88
C HIS A 45 25.90 17.33 -17.64
N ASP A 46 25.47 16.07 -17.57
CA ASP A 46 24.60 15.51 -16.51
C ASP A 46 23.25 16.22 -16.34
N LYS A 47 22.82 16.98 -17.35
CA LYS A 47 21.51 17.65 -17.37
C LYS A 47 20.66 17.10 -18.49
N ILE A 48 19.41 16.84 -18.17
CA ILE A 48 18.37 16.55 -19.16
C ILE A 48 17.94 17.86 -19.80
N ILE A 49 18.07 17.95 -21.11
CA ILE A 49 17.75 19.13 -21.93
C ILE A 49 16.90 18.72 -23.13
N GLN A 50 16.28 19.71 -23.76
CA GLN A 50 15.71 19.57 -25.10
C GLN A 50 16.78 19.91 -26.12
N HIS A 51 17.01 19.00 -27.07
CA HIS A 51 17.98 19.20 -28.15
C HIS A 51 17.25 19.24 -29.49
N GLN A 52 17.47 20.33 -30.24
CA GLN A 52 17.00 20.47 -31.60
C GLN A 52 17.86 19.61 -32.54
N ALA A 53 17.25 18.59 -33.14
CA ALA A 53 17.87 17.76 -34.15
C ALA A 53 18.02 18.49 -35.49
N VAL A 54 18.99 18.06 -36.30
CA VAL A 54 19.16 18.52 -37.68
C VAL A 54 18.40 17.55 -38.59
N ARG A 55 17.36 18.05 -39.28
CA ARG A 55 16.60 17.23 -40.24
C ARG A 55 17.48 16.93 -41.47
N ILE A 56 17.71 15.66 -41.75
CA ILE A 56 18.44 15.22 -42.97
C ILE A 56 17.46 15.13 -44.14
N ASP A 57 16.32 14.45 -43.93
CA ASP A 57 15.24 14.31 -44.91
C ASP A 57 13.88 14.08 -44.21
N THR A 58 12.85 13.65 -44.96
CA THR A 58 11.50 13.41 -44.42
C THR A 58 11.48 12.33 -43.35
N ASN A 59 12.34 11.31 -43.45
CA ASN A 59 12.31 10.10 -42.62
C ASN A 59 13.55 9.97 -41.72
N ARG A 60 14.46 10.94 -41.70
CA ARG A 60 15.71 10.85 -40.92
C ARG A 60 16.10 12.15 -40.25
N HIS A 61 16.34 12.08 -38.94
CA HIS A 61 16.85 13.19 -38.14
C HIS A 61 18.26 12.86 -37.61
N GLN A 62 19.19 13.79 -37.73
CA GLN A 62 20.48 13.74 -37.05
C GLN A 62 20.33 14.28 -35.64
N ILE A 63 20.61 13.43 -34.66
CA ILE A 63 20.61 13.75 -33.23
C ILE A 63 22.03 13.69 -32.69
N SER A 64 22.27 14.37 -31.57
CA SER A 64 23.47 14.19 -30.76
C SER A 64 23.50 12.82 -30.07
N ASP A 65 24.69 12.35 -29.70
CA ASP A 65 24.86 11.07 -28.98
C ASP A 65 24.12 11.07 -27.64
N GLY A 66 24.03 12.22 -26.97
CA GLY A 66 23.27 12.38 -25.72
C GLY A 66 21.76 12.20 -25.86
N ALA A 67 21.22 12.19 -27.08
CA ALA A 67 19.81 11.93 -27.35
C ALA A 67 19.50 10.48 -27.74
N ALA A 68 20.52 9.62 -27.80
CA ALA A 68 20.37 8.19 -28.05
C ALA A 68 20.38 7.42 -26.73
N TRP A 69 19.24 6.85 -26.36
CA TRP A 69 19.02 6.16 -25.10
C TRP A 69 19.00 4.64 -25.32
N THR A 70 19.57 3.88 -24.39
CA THR A 70 19.39 2.42 -24.36
C THR A 70 18.26 2.11 -23.38
N ILE A 71 17.24 1.40 -23.85
CA ILE A 71 16.10 1.03 -23.00
C ILE A 71 16.27 -0.38 -22.46
N ILE A 72 15.95 -0.57 -21.19
CA ILE A 72 15.98 -1.87 -20.52
C ILE A 72 14.86 -1.92 -19.49
N SER A 73 14.20 -3.08 -19.38
CA SER A 73 13.27 -3.35 -18.30
C SER A 73 14.03 -3.57 -17.00
N THR A 74 13.58 -2.95 -15.93
CA THR A 74 14.14 -3.11 -14.60
C THR A 74 13.12 -3.74 -13.67
N ASP A 75 13.58 -4.53 -12.70
CA ASP A 75 12.77 -5.08 -11.63
C ASP A 75 13.22 -4.53 -10.27
N LYS A 76 12.36 -4.61 -9.25
CA LYS A 76 12.61 -4.11 -7.90
C LYS A 76 12.07 -5.09 -6.86
N SER A 77 12.94 -5.55 -5.97
CA SER A 77 12.55 -6.19 -4.73
C SER A 77 12.71 -5.21 -3.56
N GLU A 78 11.68 -5.11 -2.72
CA GLU A 78 11.67 -4.24 -1.55
C GLU A 78 11.38 -5.04 -0.27
N TYR A 79 12.12 -4.73 0.79
CA TYR A 79 12.04 -5.38 2.08
C TYR A 79 11.98 -4.32 3.18
N ARG A 80 11.04 -4.47 4.12
CA ARG A 80 10.85 -3.53 5.23
C ARG A 80 10.68 -4.31 6.54
N TRP A 81 11.38 -3.88 7.59
CA TRP A 81 11.21 -4.42 8.93
C TRP A 81 11.36 -3.32 9.99
N ALA A 82 10.89 -3.61 11.19
CA ALA A 82 11.08 -2.79 12.38
C ALA A 82 11.36 -3.68 13.60
N GLU A 83 12.15 -3.17 14.54
CA GLU A 83 12.47 -3.80 15.83
C GLU A 83 11.92 -2.90 16.95
N PRO A 84 10.61 -2.99 17.29
CA PRO A 84 9.97 -2.02 18.17
C PRO A 84 10.54 -1.97 19.59
N LEU A 85 11.17 -3.06 20.03
CA LEU A 85 11.74 -3.21 21.37
C LEU A 85 13.26 -2.92 21.41
N ALA A 86 13.85 -2.47 20.30
CA ALA A 86 15.27 -2.13 20.22
C ALA A 86 15.66 -1.03 21.23
N ASN A 87 14.75 -0.09 21.50
CA ASN A 87 14.95 1.02 22.43
C ASN A 87 15.08 0.58 23.91
N ILE A 88 14.56 -0.60 24.27
CA ILE A 88 14.69 -1.19 25.60
C ILE A 88 15.73 -2.32 25.64
N GLY A 89 16.62 -2.37 24.63
CA GLY A 89 17.72 -3.32 24.53
C GLY A 89 17.33 -4.71 24.04
N SER A 90 16.11 -4.88 23.53
CA SER A 90 15.63 -6.12 22.93
C SER A 90 15.72 -6.04 21.41
N PHE A 91 16.84 -6.49 20.87
CA PHE A 91 17.08 -6.57 19.43
C PHE A 91 16.68 -7.94 18.86
N ALA A 92 16.52 -8.00 17.53
CA ALA A 92 16.36 -9.26 16.81
C ALA A 92 17.51 -10.22 17.18
N ARG A 93 17.17 -11.38 17.75
CA ARG A 93 18.16 -12.37 18.18
C ARG A 93 18.58 -13.32 17.05
N LEU A 94 17.86 -13.26 15.94
CA LEU A 94 18.04 -14.08 14.75
C LEU A 94 18.17 -13.17 13.52
N PRO A 95 18.87 -13.63 12.46
CA PRO A 95 18.87 -12.93 11.18
C PRO A 95 17.45 -12.55 10.76
N ILE A 96 17.28 -11.35 10.21
CA ILE A 96 15.99 -10.86 9.72
C ILE A 96 15.47 -11.72 8.56
N THR A 97 16.37 -12.32 7.79
CA THR A 97 16.06 -13.27 6.72
C THR A 97 15.70 -14.66 7.24
N PRO A 98 14.81 -15.40 6.56
CA PRO A 98 14.14 -15.03 5.31
C PRO A 98 12.99 -14.05 5.56
N MET A 99 12.88 -13.03 4.70
CA MET A 99 11.88 -11.96 4.84
C MET A 99 10.52 -12.45 4.35
N PRO A 100 9.48 -12.47 5.20
CA PRO A 100 8.14 -12.84 4.75
C PRO A 100 7.59 -11.76 3.83
N GLN A 101 7.08 -12.14 2.66
CA GLN A 101 6.44 -11.23 1.72
C GLN A 101 4.99 -11.61 1.55
N LEU A 102 4.11 -10.63 1.71
CA LEU A 102 2.68 -10.78 1.48
C LEU A 102 2.35 -10.28 0.07
N HIS A 103 1.77 -11.14 -0.77
CA HIS A 103 1.42 -10.82 -2.15
C HIS A 103 -0.06 -10.47 -2.30
N ASN A 104 -0.95 -11.26 -1.69
CA ASN A 104 -2.40 -11.04 -1.77
C ASN A 104 -3.15 -11.62 -0.55
N LEU A 105 -4.42 -11.26 -0.47
CA LEU A 105 -5.38 -11.69 0.55
C LEU A 105 -6.62 -12.26 -0.13
N ASN A 106 -7.11 -13.40 0.36
CA ASN A 106 -8.40 -13.94 0.02
C ASN A 106 -9.25 -14.04 1.30
N ILE A 107 -10.52 -13.69 1.23
CA ILE A 107 -11.40 -13.75 2.40
C ILE A 107 -12.33 -14.95 2.21
N SER A 108 -12.45 -15.77 3.25
CA SER A 108 -13.51 -16.79 3.28
C SER A 108 -14.70 -16.24 4.02
N SER A 109 -15.88 -16.34 3.40
CA SER A 109 -17.16 -16.05 4.01
C SER A 109 -17.87 -17.36 4.37
N LEU A 110 -18.52 -17.38 5.54
CA LEU A 110 -19.51 -18.38 5.86
C LEU A 110 -20.87 -17.87 5.44
N ASN A 111 -21.55 -18.62 4.58
CA ASN A 111 -22.94 -18.37 4.24
C ASN A 111 -23.81 -18.74 5.44
N THR A 112 -24.41 -17.74 6.09
CA THR A 112 -25.43 -17.96 7.11
C THR A 112 -26.80 -17.68 6.53
N GLU A 113 -27.64 -18.71 6.44
CA GLU A 113 -29.06 -18.52 6.14
C GLU A 113 -29.76 -18.00 7.40
N THR A 114 -30.23 -16.75 7.35
CA THR A 114 -31.11 -16.24 8.40
C THR A 114 -32.50 -16.85 8.24
N ASN A 115 -33.27 -16.95 9.33
CA ASN A 115 -34.65 -17.48 9.34
C ASN A 115 -35.61 -16.77 8.36
N ASN A 116 -35.21 -15.63 7.79
CA ASN A 116 -35.95 -14.88 6.77
C ASN A 116 -35.48 -15.16 5.33
N GLY A 117 -34.65 -16.18 5.10
CA GLY A 117 -34.12 -16.53 3.77
C GLY A 117 -33.05 -15.59 3.23
N ILE A 118 -32.60 -14.60 4.02
CA ILE A 118 -31.51 -13.71 3.65
C ILE A 118 -30.19 -14.45 3.93
N LYS A 119 -29.42 -14.69 2.87
CA LYS A 119 -28.04 -15.17 2.97
C LYS A 119 -27.17 -14.01 3.43
N SER A 120 -26.62 -14.12 4.64
CA SER A 120 -25.60 -13.21 5.15
C SER A 120 -24.25 -13.89 5.00
N GLU A 121 -23.41 -13.31 4.14
CA GLU A 121 -22.00 -13.68 4.00
C GLU A 121 -21.21 -12.97 5.09
N ILE A 122 -20.89 -13.70 6.17
CA ILE A 122 -20.05 -13.16 7.24
C ILE A 122 -18.63 -13.62 6.95
N PRO A 123 -17.68 -12.70 6.70
CA PRO A 123 -16.28 -13.07 6.53
C PRO A 123 -15.74 -13.60 7.86
N THR A 124 -15.18 -14.81 7.83
CA THR A 124 -14.72 -15.52 9.04
C THR A 124 -13.21 -15.48 9.19
N ASN A 125 -12.49 -15.56 8.07
CA ASN A 125 -11.05 -15.70 8.04
C ASN A 125 -10.46 -15.09 6.77
N ILE A 126 -9.20 -14.71 6.88
CA ILE A 126 -8.38 -14.20 5.79
C ILE A 126 -7.32 -15.27 5.50
N GLU A 127 -7.27 -15.71 4.26
CA GLU A 127 -6.15 -16.46 3.70
C GLU A 127 -5.15 -15.45 3.13
N LEU A 128 -3.90 -15.56 3.56
CA LEU A 128 -2.79 -14.72 3.12
C LEU A 128 -1.88 -15.56 2.23
N ASN A 129 -1.66 -15.12 0.99
CA ASN A 129 -0.71 -15.76 0.09
C ASN A 129 0.55 -14.92 -0.07
N GLY A 130 1.69 -15.58 0.03
CA GLY A 130 2.98 -14.92 0.19
C GLY A 130 4.17 -15.82 -0.13
N SER A 131 5.31 -15.45 0.40
CA SER A 131 6.53 -16.26 0.39
C SER A 131 7.26 -16.12 1.73
N ASN A 132 8.11 -17.10 2.04
CA ASN A 132 8.96 -17.13 3.24
C ASN A 132 8.21 -17.05 4.58
N PHE A 133 6.97 -17.53 4.63
CA PHE A 133 6.29 -17.67 5.90
C PHE A 133 6.91 -18.79 6.74
N SER A 134 6.87 -18.61 8.06
CA SER A 134 7.26 -19.63 9.05
C SER A 134 6.13 -19.81 10.08
N PRO A 135 6.15 -20.92 10.85
CA PRO A 135 5.20 -21.11 11.95
C PRO A 135 5.23 -20.02 13.03
N SER A 136 6.29 -19.23 13.09
CA SER A 136 6.46 -18.15 14.07
C SER A 136 6.00 -16.78 13.59
N ILE A 137 5.57 -16.67 12.33
CA ILE A 137 4.90 -15.48 11.85
C ILE A 137 3.46 -15.46 12.37
N ARG A 138 3.08 -14.31 12.92
CA ARG A 138 1.72 -13.95 13.32
C ARG A 138 1.22 -12.80 12.46
N VAL A 139 -0.06 -12.82 12.14
CA VAL A 139 -0.73 -11.73 11.43
C VAL A 139 -1.29 -10.76 12.46
N TRP A 140 -1.08 -9.48 12.22
CA TRP A 140 -1.67 -8.39 12.97
C TRP A 140 -2.48 -7.51 12.02
N ILE A 141 -3.66 -7.09 12.45
CA ILE A 141 -4.49 -6.13 11.73
C ILE A 141 -4.43 -4.82 12.52
N GLY A 142 -3.61 -3.89 12.05
CA GLY A 142 -3.25 -2.68 12.78
C GLY A 142 -2.42 -3.04 14.00
N ALA A 143 -2.90 -2.65 15.18
CA ALA A 143 -2.29 -3.00 16.46
C ALA A 143 -2.87 -4.28 17.09
N THR A 144 -3.84 -4.93 16.43
CA THR A 144 -4.56 -6.08 16.98
C THR A 144 -3.97 -7.41 16.47
N PRO A 145 -3.41 -8.26 17.33
CA PRO A 145 -2.95 -9.59 16.95
C PRO A 145 -4.15 -10.49 16.60
N THR A 146 -3.98 -11.36 15.60
CA THR A 146 -5.02 -12.32 15.19
C THR A 146 -4.60 -13.77 15.44
N GLU A 147 -5.58 -14.65 15.59
CA GLU A 147 -5.31 -16.09 15.62
C GLU A 147 -4.80 -16.51 14.25
N THR A 148 -3.54 -16.90 14.17
CA THR A 148 -2.84 -17.20 12.92
C THR A 148 -2.51 -18.68 12.83
N ILE A 149 -2.93 -19.31 11.74
CA ILE A 149 -2.65 -20.70 11.39
C ILE A 149 -1.63 -20.70 10.26
N PHE A 150 -0.47 -21.30 10.51
CA PHE A 150 0.52 -21.57 9.48
C PHE A 150 0.10 -22.80 8.66
N CYS A 151 -0.02 -22.63 7.33
CA CYS A 151 -0.35 -23.72 6.43
C CYS A 151 0.87 -24.18 5.62
N SER A 152 1.63 -23.23 5.05
CA SER A 152 2.86 -23.47 4.31
C SER A 152 3.73 -22.22 4.28
N SER A 153 4.94 -22.31 3.71
CA SER A 153 5.80 -21.15 3.47
C SER A 153 5.21 -20.09 2.52
N GLU A 154 4.07 -20.39 1.90
CA GLU A 154 3.38 -19.51 0.96
C GLU A 154 1.96 -19.16 1.42
N ARG A 155 1.46 -19.78 2.49
CA ARG A 155 0.08 -19.57 2.97
C ARG A 155 -0.03 -19.49 4.49
N LEU A 156 -0.69 -18.44 4.96
CA LEU A 156 -1.21 -18.30 6.32
C LEU A 156 -2.73 -18.16 6.27
N ASN A 157 -3.40 -18.55 7.34
CA ASN A 157 -4.80 -18.21 7.59
C ASN A 157 -4.89 -17.44 8.90
N CYS A 158 -5.73 -16.41 8.98
CA CYS A 158 -6.01 -15.76 10.25
C CYS A 158 -7.48 -15.42 10.45
N SER A 159 -7.89 -15.35 11.72
CA SER A 159 -9.23 -14.87 12.08
C SER A 159 -9.36 -13.37 11.85
N ILE A 160 -10.60 -12.92 11.62
CA ILE A 160 -10.93 -11.49 11.52
C ILE A 160 -11.35 -11.00 12.91
N PRO A 161 -10.62 -10.07 13.55
CA PRO A 161 -11.00 -9.50 14.82
C PRO A 161 -12.20 -8.57 14.64
N PHE A 162 -13.01 -8.44 15.69
CA PHE A 162 -14.17 -7.56 15.69
C PHE A 162 -13.78 -6.08 15.59
N LEU A 163 -14.60 -5.29 14.89
CA LEU A 163 -14.36 -3.86 14.66
C LEU A 163 -14.18 -3.05 15.95
N ASN A 164 -14.91 -3.37 17.02
CA ASN A 164 -14.78 -2.68 18.29
C ASN A 164 -13.40 -2.88 18.94
N LEU A 165 -12.82 -4.07 18.80
CA LEU A 165 -11.47 -4.37 19.29
C LEU A 165 -10.43 -3.58 18.51
N ILE A 166 -10.53 -3.57 17.18
CA ILE A 166 -9.69 -2.74 16.31
C ILE A 166 -9.74 -1.28 16.70
N CYS A 167 -10.94 -0.70 16.82
CA CYS A 167 -11.10 0.70 17.20
C CYS A 167 -10.43 0.99 18.55
N SER A 168 -10.67 0.12 19.53
CA SER A 168 -10.12 0.24 20.88
C SER A 168 -8.59 0.24 20.87
N ASP A 169 -7.96 -0.67 20.12
CA ASP A 169 -6.50 -0.75 20.00
C ASP A 169 -5.90 0.46 19.27
N LEU A 170 -6.68 1.09 18.39
CA LEU A 170 -6.32 2.37 17.75
C LEU A 170 -6.61 3.60 18.63
N GLY A 171 -7.18 3.42 19.83
CA GLY A 171 -7.42 4.48 20.79
C GLY A 171 -8.73 5.26 20.60
N PHE A 172 -9.70 4.70 19.88
CA PHE A 172 -11.03 5.30 19.71
C PHE A 172 -12.16 4.26 19.82
N ASN A 173 -13.40 4.71 19.90
CA ASN A 173 -14.56 3.82 19.87
C ASN A 173 -15.16 3.78 18.45
N THR A 174 -16.00 2.76 18.19
CA THR A 174 -16.62 2.56 16.88
C THR A 174 -17.46 3.75 16.43
N GLU A 175 -18.16 4.42 17.36
CA GLU A 175 -18.97 5.61 17.05
C GLU A 175 -18.11 6.77 16.52
N THR A 176 -16.95 7.01 17.13
CA THR A 176 -16.00 8.02 16.67
C THR A 176 -15.46 7.67 15.29
N ALA A 177 -15.18 6.39 15.04
CA ALA A 177 -14.74 5.92 13.72
C ALA A 177 -15.80 6.18 12.64
N ILE A 178 -17.07 5.87 12.94
CA ILE A 178 -18.19 6.12 12.02
C ILE A 178 -18.33 7.61 11.74
N LEU A 179 -18.38 8.44 12.78
CA LEU A 179 -18.54 9.89 12.65
C LEU A 179 -17.40 10.51 11.83
N ALA A 180 -16.16 10.10 12.11
CA ALA A 180 -14.98 10.64 11.41
C ALA A 180 -14.96 10.30 9.92
N ASN A 181 -15.44 9.11 9.54
CA ASN A 181 -15.40 8.65 8.15
C ASN A 181 -16.68 9.02 7.37
N SER A 182 -17.84 9.05 8.03
CA SER A 182 -19.12 9.46 7.45
C SER A 182 -19.11 10.91 6.94
N ASN A 183 -18.45 11.83 7.66
CA ASN A 183 -18.30 13.22 7.24
C ASN A 183 -17.53 13.38 5.90
N ASN A 184 -16.75 12.37 5.51
CA ASN A 184 -15.99 12.34 4.26
C ASN A 184 -16.67 11.48 3.17
N GLY A 185 -17.91 11.01 3.42
CA GLY A 185 -18.60 10.06 2.54
C GLY A 185 -17.95 8.67 2.47
N ASN A 186 -17.03 8.38 3.40
CA ASN A 186 -16.32 7.12 3.46
C ASN A 186 -16.93 6.26 4.57
N GLU A 187 -17.56 5.15 4.23
CA GLU A 187 -18.13 4.22 5.23
C GLU A 187 -17.21 3.02 5.46
N LYS A 188 -15.91 3.21 5.30
CA LYS A 188 -14.88 2.17 5.37
C LYS A 188 -13.75 2.58 6.31
N LEU A 189 -13.20 1.62 7.02
CA LEU A 189 -11.99 1.75 7.83
C LEU A 189 -10.92 0.79 7.28
N ASP A 190 -9.91 1.34 6.63
CA ASP A 190 -8.73 0.60 6.18
C ASP A 190 -7.72 0.46 7.32
N VAL A 191 -7.32 -0.78 7.60
CA VAL A 191 -6.38 -1.11 8.68
C VAL A 191 -5.22 -1.92 8.09
N PRO A 192 -3.96 -1.51 8.28
CA PRO A 192 -2.82 -2.17 7.67
C PRO A 192 -2.65 -3.60 8.18
N ILE A 193 -2.21 -4.51 7.30
CA ILE A 193 -1.80 -5.85 7.71
C ILE A 193 -0.30 -5.85 7.98
N LEU A 194 0.07 -6.36 9.14
CA LEU A 194 1.47 -6.54 9.54
C LEU A 194 1.73 -8.03 9.76
N LEU A 195 2.95 -8.46 9.44
CA LEU A 195 3.45 -9.77 9.84
C LEU A 195 4.44 -9.56 10.98
N VAL A 196 4.33 -10.35 12.05
CA VAL A 196 5.16 -10.20 13.24
C VAL A 196 5.81 -11.54 13.57
N ARG A 197 7.13 -11.55 13.72
CA ARG A 197 7.87 -12.72 14.18
C ARG A 197 7.77 -12.83 15.70
N GLU A 198 7.20 -13.92 16.18
CA GLU A 198 6.85 -14.09 17.59
C GLU A 198 8.08 -14.17 18.52
N GLU A 199 9.21 -14.74 18.06
CA GLU A 199 10.37 -14.95 18.93
C GLU A 199 11.03 -13.67 19.43
N ASP A 200 11.07 -12.64 18.58
CA ASP A 200 11.80 -11.40 18.83
C ASP A 200 11.02 -10.14 18.46
N SER A 201 9.71 -10.27 18.19
CA SER A 201 8.80 -9.16 17.92
C SER A 201 9.19 -8.30 16.72
N VAL A 202 9.98 -8.84 15.78
CA VAL A 202 10.29 -8.13 14.53
C VAL A 202 9.00 -7.98 13.72
N VAL A 203 8.71 -6.75 13.33
CA VAL A 203 7.53 -6.40 12.52
C VAL A 203 7.96 -6.28 11.07
N PHE A 204 7.22 -6.89 10.16
CA PHE A 204 7.35 -6.77 8.71
C PHE A 204 6.10 -6.07 8.17
N PRO A 205 6.16 -4.74 7.95
CA PRO A 205 5.06 -3.99 7.38
C PRO A 205 4.77 -4.45 5.95
N THR A 206 3.50 -4.71 5.65
CA THR A 206 3.06 -5.08 4.30
C THR A 206 2.49 -3.87 3.55
N SER A 207 2.27 -4.00 2.25
CA SER A 207 1.55 -3.00 1.45
C SER A 207 0.03 -3.20 1.43
N LEU A 208 -0.48 -4.22 2.12
CA LEU A 208 -1.89 -4.58 2.11
C LEU A 208 -2.58 -4.10 3.38
N SER A 209 -3.87 -3.81 3.25
CA SER A 209 -4.76 -3.42 4.34
C SER A 209 -6.02 -4.27 4.28
N PHE A 210 -6.63 -4.50 5.44
CA PHE A 210 -7.96 -5.06 5.57
C PHE A 210 -8.97 -3.93 5.80
N THR A 211 -10.10 -3.99 5.11
CA THR A 211 -11.10 -2.93 5.12
C THR A 211 -12.37 -3.37 5.85
N TYR A 212 -12.70 -2.66 6.92
CA TYR A 212 -13.97 -2.84 7.63
C TYR A 212 -15.04 -1.92 7.05
N SER A 213 -16.24 -2.46 6.83
CA SER A 213 -17.44 -1.66 6.56
C SER A 213 -17.97 -1.10 7.87
N LEU A 214 -18.24 0.20 7.89
CA LEU A 214 -18.80 0.92 9.03
C LEU A 214 -20.33 1.06 8.92
N THR A 215 -20.93 0.58 7.82
CA THR A 215 -22.38 0.61 7.61
C THR A 215 -23.10 -0.40 8.51
N GLY A 216 -24.21 0.02 9.13
CA GLY A 216 -25.06 -0.86 9.94
C GLY A 216 -24.86 -0.77 11.46
N HIS A 217 -23.96 0.08 11.97
CA HIS A 217 -23.93 0.40 13.39
C HIS A 217 -24.99 1.45 13.73
N PRO A 218 -26.00 1.14 14.56
CA PRO A 218 -27.05 2.11 14.89
C PRO A 218 -26.47 3.27 15.71
N PHE A 219 -26.70 4.49 15.24
CA PHE A 219 -26.54 5.69 16.04
C PHE A 219 -27.53 5.65 17.21
N THR A 220 -27.05 5.40 18.43
CA THR A 220 -27.83 5.76 19.63
C THR A 220 -27.49 7.20 20.00
N THR A 221 -28.10 8.16 19.29
CA THR A 221 -28.12 9.54 19.76
C THR A 221 -28.88 9.56 21.09
N SER A 222 -28.17 9.73 22.21
CA SER A 222 -28.78 9.75 23.53
C SER A 222 -29.65 11.01 23.71
N GLY A 223 -30.94 10.87 23.43
CA GLY A 223 -32.01 11.72 23.96
C GLY A 223 -32.90 10.88 24.87
N ASN A 224 -32.94 11.23 26.17
CA ASN A 224 -33.71 10.61 27.25
C ASN A 224 -35.05 9.95 26.84
N THR A 225 -35.27 8.65 27.13
CA THR A 225 -36.10 8.14 28.25
C THR A 225 -36.39 6.62 28.15
N LYS A 226 -36.31 5.98 29.34
CA LYS A 226 -36.99 4.75 29.81
C LYS A 226 -36.50 3.36 29.36
N LYS A 227 -36.23 2.56 30.40
CA LYS A 227 -35.93 1.13 30.46
C LYS A 227 -36.91 0.27 29.63
N GLN A 228 -36.37 -0.72 28.92
CA GLN A 228 -36.91 -2.08 28.88
C GLN A 228 -35.77 -3.08 28.59
N GLN A 229 -35.73 -4.14 29.40
CA GLN A 229 -34.90 -5.33 29.20
C GLN A 229 -35.32 -6.06 27.93
N GLN A 230 -34.37 -6.49 27.10
CA GLN A 230 -34.46 -7.77 26.40
C GLN A 230 -33.08 -8.21 25.89
N SER A 231 -32.73 -9.46 26.20
CA SER A 231 -31.60 -10.17 25.61
C SER A 231 -31.81 -10.38 24.12
N GLY A 232 -30.79 -10.16 23.30
CA GLY A 232 -30.82 -10.51 21.88
C GLY A 232 -29.44 -10.37 21.27
N LYS A 233 -29.04 -11.36 20.49
CA LYS A 233 -27.76 -11.45 19.78
C LYS A 233 -27.72 -10.41 18.66
N ASP A 234 -26.83 -9.44 18.74
CA ASP A 234 -26.62 -8.49 17.65
C ASP A 234 -25.65 -9.06 16.61
N ASN A 235 -26.17 -9.98 15.79
CA ASN A 235 -25.58 -10.37 14.52
C ASN A 235 -26.01 -9.34 13.47
N ASN A 236 -25.19 -8.33 13.17
CA ASN A 236 -25.38 -7.52 11.97
C ASN A 236 -24.04 -6.95 11.49
N LEU A 237 -23.35 -7.72 10.65
CA LEU A 237 -22.20 -7.26 9.86
C LEU A 237 -22.57 -7.46 8.39
N LEU A 238 -22.89 -6.39 7.68
CA LEU A 238 -22.92 -6.37 6.22
C LEU A 238 -21.64 -5.64 5.79
N ILE A 239 -20.68 -6.40 5.27
CA ILE A 239 -19.37 -5.88 4.85
C ILE A 239 -19.26 -6.07 3.33
N ASN A 240 -19.29 -4.96 2.57
CA ASN A 240 -18.88 -4.96 1.16
C ASN A 240 -17.40 -4.53 1.08
N LEU A 241 -16.57 -5.39 0.47
CA LEU A 241 -15.11 -5.30 0.51
C LEU A 241 -14.48 -4.89 -0.82
N GLU A 242 -13.48 -4.02 -0.75
CA GLU A 242 -12.56 -3.70 -1.86
C GLU A 242 -11.13 -3.68 -1.32
N THR A 243 -10.18 -4.29 -2.03
CA THR A 243 -8.76 -4.28 -1.73
C THR A 243 -8.12 -2.99 -2.24
N SER A 244 -7.74 -2.09 -1.33
CA SER A 244 -7.05 -0.85 -1.68
C SER A 244 -5.54 -0.95 -1.52
N SER A 245 -4.79 -0.73 -2.59
CA SER A 245 -3.33 -0.50 -2.55
C SER A 245 -3.05 0.95 -2.20
N ASN A 246 -3.09 1.32 -0.92
CA ASN A 246 -2.80 2.70 -0.50
C ASN A 246 -1.32 2.91 -0.17
N LYS A 247 -0.76 4.04 -0.64
CA LYS A 247 0.60 4.51 -0.32
C LYS A 247 0.71 4.77 1.19
N ILE A 248 1.60 4.05 1.84
CA ILE A 248 1.87 4.08 3.28
C ILE A 248 2.51 5.42 3.64
N ASN A 249 1.70 6.41 4.02
CA ASN A 249 2.19 7.70 4.57
C ASN A 249 1.88 7.88 6.06
N ASN A 250 1.29 6.88 6.75
CA ASN A 250 0.83 7.04 8.14
C ASN A 250 1.16 5.85 9.05
N LEU A 251 2.41 5.36 9.05
CA LEU A 251 2.84 4.38 10.06
C LEU A 251 2.83 4.98 11.48
N ASN A 252 2.92 6.31 11.60
CA ASN A 252 3.01 7.02 12.89
C ASN A 252 1.73 6.97 13.73
N ARG A 253 0.61 6.47 13.19
CA ARG A 253 -0.67 6.46 13.90
C ARG A 253 -1.04 5.10 14.52
N PHE A 254 -0.22 4.07 14.31
CA PHE A 254 -0.56 2.68 14.67
C PHE A 254 0.21 2.11 15.87
N HIS A 255 0.93 2.94 16.65
CA HIS A 255 1.51 2.49 17.92
C HIS A 255 1.62 3.62 18.95
N PRO A 256 1.18 3.42 20.21
CA PRO A 256 1.21 4.46 21.26
C PRO A 256 2.61 4.78 21.80
N TYR A 257 3.68 4.10 21.36
CA TYR A 257 5.04 4.27 21.89
C TYR A 257 5.94 5.19 21.06
N TRP A 258 5.43 5.85 20.02
CA TRP A 258 6.24 6.70 19.15
C TRP A 258 6.19 8.20 19.44
N ASN A 259 5.41 8.63 20.43
CA ASN A 259 5.50 10.00 20.96
C ASN A 259 6.33 9.98 22.23
N ASN A 260 7.65 10.10 22.10
CA ASN A 260 8.53 10.84 23.03
C ASN A 260 10.01 10.61 22.68
N SER A 261 10.63 11.57 21.98
CA SER A 261 12.00 12.05 22.25
C SER A 261 12.44 13.11 21.21
N GLU A 262 11.75 14.25 21.17
CA GLU A 262 12.43 15.51 20.85
C GLU A 262 12.87 16.13 22.18
N ASN A 263 13.95 15.59 22.76
CA ASN A 263 14.66 16.31 23.81
C ASN A 263 15.75 17.15 23.13
N ASN A 264 15.51 18.45 23.11
CA ASN A 264 16.47 19.49 22.81
C ASN A 264 17.75 19.28 23.64
N GLY A 265 18.81 18.81 23.00
CA GLY A 265 20.16 18.81 23.54
C GLY A 265 20.85 20.12 23.17
N ASP A 266 20.77 21.10 24.07
CA ASP A 266 21.63 22.30 24.06
C ASP A 266 23.10 21.87 24.03
N SER A 267 23.81 22.23 22.96
CA SER A 267 25.25 22.06 22.84
C SER A 267 25.95 23.23 23.54
N THR A 268 26.34 23.03 24.80
CA THR A 268 27.34 23.88 25.43
C THR A 268 28.73 23.36 25.06
N GLY A 269 29.38 24.09 24.16
CA GLY A 269 30.78 23.85 23.81
C GLY A 269 31.72 24.22 24.96
N VAL A 270 32.58 23.30 25.34
CA VAL A 270 33.81 23.57 26.10
C VAL A 270 34.97 23.05 25.26
N ASN A 271 35.76 23.99 24.74
CA ASN A 271 37.00 23.75 24.02
C ASN A 271 38.09 23.29 25.00
N ASN A 272 38.84 22.27 24.59
CA ASN A 272 40.25 22.09 24.89
C ASN A 272 41.01 21.99 23.57
#